data_AF-A0A2M8DC80-F1
#
_entry.id   AF-A0A2M8DC80-F1
#
_cell.length_a   1.000
_cell.length_b   1.000
_cell.length_c   1.000
_cell.angle_alpha   90.00
_cell.angle_beta   90.00
_cell.angle_gamma   90.00
#
_symmetry.space_group_name_H-M   'P 1'
#
loop_
_entity.id
_entity.type
_entity.pdbx_description
1 polymer ?
#
loop_
_entity_poly.entity_id
_entity_poly.type
_entity_poly.pdbx_seq_one_letter_code
_entity_poly.pdbx_strand_id
1 'polypeptide(L)'
;MDNNYILIIIGIGAMVLEILMGAVTGFDLLLVGVIFVISGGLGTLLNSFTTALISTIILTLLYLIVGRRFVKQKLSIDTKETNVERLFRKKAVVVKKIEPNHPGQVKFEGEVWRAESNKTIVPEQEVTIESVSGVTLKVN
;
A
#
# COMPACT_ATOMS: atom_id res chain seq x y z
N MET A 1 34.50 5.63 -25.61
CA MET A 1 33.41 5.79 -24.65
C MET A 1 33.60 4.68 -23.64
N ASP A 2 33.91 4.99 -22.38
CA ASP A 2 34.19 3.94 -21.40
C ASP A 2 32.96 3.05 -21.22
N ASN A 3 33.16 1.74 -21.14
CA ASN A 3 32.08 0.76 -21.02
C ASN A 3 31.17 1.04 -19.80
N ASN A 4 31.66 1.78 -18.81
CA ASN A 4 30.89 2.24 -17.65
C ASN A 4 29.74 3.18 -18.02
N TYR A 5 29.90 4.03 -19.04
CA TYR A 5 28.84 4.95 -19.47
C TYR A 5 27.64 4.21 -20.09
N ILE A 6 27.87 3.02 -20.66
CA ILE A 6 26.79 2.19 -21.21
C ILE A 6 25.84 1.77 -20.08
N LEU A 7 26.37 1.41 -18.92
CA LEU A 7 25.55 1.05 -17.74
C LEU A 7 24.72 2.23 -17.25
N ILE A 8 25.30 3.44 -17.23
CA ILE A 8 24.59 4.66 -16.83
C ILE A 8 23.45 4.96 -17.79
N ILE A 9 23.69 4.89 -19.11
CA ILE A 9 22.67 5.15 -20.14
C ILE A 9 21.53 4.13 -20.04
N ILE A 10 21.86 2.84 -19.87
CA ILE A 10 20.85 1.78 -19.67
C ILE A 10 20.04 2.05 -18.40
N GLY A 11 20.70 2.43 -17.30
CA GLY A 11 20.02 2.73 -16.03
C GLY A 11 19.05 3.90 -16.15
N ILE A 12 19.46 4.99 -16.78
CA ILE A 12 18.58 6.15 -17.05
C ILE A 12 17.42 5.75 -17.96
N GLY A 13 17.68 4.98 -19.02
CA GLY A 13 16.64 4.49 -19.92
C GLY A 13 15.58 3.64 -19.20
N ALA A 14 16.02 2.75 -18.30
CA ALA A 14 15.14 1.95 -17.46
C ALA A 14 14.26 2.81 -16.54
N MET A 15 14.84 3.84 -15.92
CA MET A 15 14.08 4.79 -15.08
C MET A 15 13.00 5.53 -15.88
N VAL A 16 13.38 6.06 -17.06
CA VAL A 16 12.44 6.79 -17.93
C VAL A 16 11.30 5.86 -18.37
N LEU A 17 11.63 4.63 -18.76
CA LEU A 17 10.65 3.65 -19.17
C LEU A 17 9.65 3.33 -18.04
N GLU A 18 10.10 3.18 -16.80
CA GLU A 18 9.21 2.94 -15.66
C GLU A 18 8.24 4.12 -15.42
N ILE A 19 8.74 5.35 -15.55
CA ILE A 19 7.92 6.56 -15.39
C ILE A 19 6.86 6.61 -16.50
N LEU A 20 7.22 6.27 -17.74
CA LEU A 20 6.28 6.21 -18.86
C LEU A 20 5.24 5.10 -18.68
N MET A 21 5.63 3.97 -18.10
CA MET A 21 4.74 2.83 -17.83
C MET A 21 3.87 3.04 -16.59
N GLY A 22 4.05 4.11 -15.81
CA GLY A 22 3.16 4.45 -14.70
C GLY A 22 3.18 3.43 -13.56
N ALA A 23 4.36 2.94 -13.17
CA ALA A 23 4.53 1.98 -12.08
C ALA A 23 3.90 0.58 -12.30
N VAL A 24 3.61 0.20 -13.55
CA VAL A 24 3.09 -1.15 -13.89
C VAL A 24 4.02 -2.27 -13.41
N THR A 25 5.33 -2.03 -13.36
CA THR A 25 6.30 -3.02 -12.84
C THR A 25 6.50 -2.93 -11.32
N GLY A 26 5.75 -2.07 -10.63
CA GLY A 26 5.86 -1.90 -9.18
C GLY A 26 7.15 -1.20 -8.74
N PHE A 27 7.70 -0.31 -9.58
CA PHE A 27 8.97 0.40 -9.38
C PHE A 27 10.23 -0.47 -9.49
N ASP A 28 10.10 -1.75 -9.84
CA ASP A 28 11.25 -2.66 -10.00
C ASP A 28 12.24 -2.13 -11.04
N LEU A 29 11.74 -1.65 -12.19
CA LEU A 29 12.58 -1.15 -13.28
C LEU A 29 13.31 0.16 -12.90
N LEU A 30 12.66 1.05 -12.14
CA LEU A 30 13.28 2.27 -11.64
C LEU A 30 14.39 1.96 -10.64
N LEU A 31 14.17 1.02 -9.72
CA LEU A 31 15.15 0.64 -8.69
C LEU A 31 16.35 -0.08 -9.29
N VAL A 32 16.12 -0.97 -10.27
CA VAL A 32 17.19 -1.56 -11.07
C VAL A 32 17.95 -0.46 -11.82
N GLY A 33 17.25 0.52 -12.41
CA GLY A 33 17.88 1.68 -13.05
C GLY A 33 18.81 2.47 -12.13
N VAL A 34 18.39 2.73 -10.87
CA VAL A 34 19.24 3.37 -9.84
C VAL A 34 20.54 2.58 -9.63
N ILE A 35 20.45 1.26 -9.51
CA ILE A 35 21.61 0.39 -9.29
C ILE A 35 22.61 0.50 -10.46
N PHE A 36 22.12 0.45 -11.70
CA PHE A 36 22.96 0.58 -12.90
C PHE A 36 23.69 1.94 -12.96
N VAL A 37 23.01 3.03 -12.59
CA VAL A 37 23.62 4.36 -12.54
C VAL A 37 24.69 4.45 -11.45
N ILE A 38 24.41 3.95 -10.24
CA ILE A 38 25.37 3.95 -9.12
C ILE A 38 26.61 3.11 -9.47
N SER A 39 26.41 1.90 -9.97
CA SER A 39 27.49 1.00 -10.35
C SER A 39 28.32 1.51 -11.52
N GLY A 40 27.68 2.08 -12.54
CA GLY A 40 28.38 2.75 -13.64
C GLY A 40 29.19 3.95 -13.14
N GLY A 41 28.63 4.77 -12.25
CA GLY A 41 29.33 5.87 -11.59
C GLY A 41 30.56 5.41 -10.81
N LEU A 42 30.43 4.38 -9.98
CA LEU A 42 31.55 3.78 -9.25
C LEU A 42 32.64 3.23 -10.19
N GLY A 43 32.26 2.64 -11.32
CA GLY A 43 33.21 2.19 -12.33
C GLY A 43 33.98 3.32 -12.99
N THR A 44 33.32 4.44 -13.28
CA THR A 44 33.99 5.64 -13.82
C THR A 44 34.97 6.24 -12.81
N LEU A 45 34.59 6.34 -11.53
CA LEU A 45 35.45 6.87 -10.47
C LEU A 45 36.71 6.02 -10.26
N LEU A 46 36.57 4.70 -10.35
CA LEU A 46 37.68 3.75 -10.16
C LEU A 46 38.39 3.38 -11.47
N ASN A 47 38.02 4.00 -12.60
CA ASN A 47 38.50 3.69 -13.95
C ASN A 47 38.51 2.18 -14.28
N SER A 48 37.53 1.44 -13.77
CA SER A 48 37.48 -0.02 -13.91
C SER A 48 36.07 -0.48 -14.25
N PHE A 49 35.94 -1.17 -15.37
CA PHE A 49 34.67 -1.77 -15.78
C PHE A 49 34.32 -3.00 -14.93
N THR A 50 35.34 -3.71 -14.44
CA THR A 50 35.15 -4.88 -13.58
C THR A 50 34.53 -4.48 -12.24
N THR A 51 34.90 -3.34 -11.67
CA THR A 51 34.30 -2.84 -10.41
C THR A 51 32.84 -2.42 -10.61
N ALA A 52 32.49 -1.81 -11.75
CA ALA A 52 31.10 -1.54 -12.11
C ALA A 52 30.28 -2.83 -12.21
N LEU A 53 30.80 -3.86 -12.89
CA LEU A 53 30.08 -5.12 -13.07
C LEU A 53 29.87 -5.86 -11.75
N ILE A 54 30.93 -5.98 -10.94
CA ILE A 54 30.87 -6.62 -9.62
C ILE A 54 29.88 -5.88 -8.71
N SER A 55 29.96 -4.55 -8.64
CA SER A 55 29.03 -3.78 -7.81
C SER A 55 27.59 -3.93 -8.29
N THR A 56 27.35 -3.96 -9.61
CA THR A 56 26.01 -4.14 -10.19
C THR A 56 25.41 -5.48 -9.74
N ILE A 57 26.18 -6.57 -9.82
CA ILE A 57 25.75 -7.91 -9.42
C ILE A 57 25.41 -7.92 -7.92
N ILE A 58 26.30 -7.39 -7.08
CA ILE A 58 26.10 -7.37 -5.62
C ILE A 58 24.86 -6.56 -5.24
N LEU A 59 24.71 -5.35 -5.78
CA LEU A 59 23.57 -4.46 -5.50
C LEU A 59 22.26 -5.06 -6.01
N THR A 60 22.26 -5.70 -7.18
CA THR A 60 21.07 -6.35 -7.74
C THR A 60 20.65 -7.56 -6.91
N LEU A 61 21.60 -8.40 -6.47
CA LEU A 61 21.31 -9.52 -5.58
C LEU A 61 20.77 -9.03 -4.22
N LEU A 62 21.38 -7.98 -3.66
CA LEU A 62 20.90 -7.36 -2.42
C LEU A 62 19.47 -6.82 -2.58
N TYR A 63 19.19 -6.19 -3.72
CA TYR A 63 17.85 -5.72 -4.06
C TYR A 63 16.84 -6.87 -4.18
N LEU A 64 17.17 -7.97 -4.86
CA LEU A 64 16.24 -9.09 -5.01
C LEU A 64 15.93 -9.79 -3.69
N ILE A 65 16.92 -9.92 -2.80
CA ILE A 65 16.76 -10.59 -1.50
C ILE A 65 16.02 -9.68 -0.50
N VAL A 66 16.48 -8.45 -0.35
CA VAL A 66 16.01 -7.51 0.68
C VAL A 66 15.03 -6.52 0.07
N GLY A 67 15.46 -5.78 -0.94
CA GLY A 67 14.68 -4.72 -1.59
C GLY A 67 13.29 -5.18 -2.02
N ARG A 68 13.17 -6.33 -2.70
CA ARG A 68 11.88 -6.84 -3.18
C ARG A 68 10.88 -7.12 -2.06
N ARG A 69 11.33 -7.63 -0.90
CA ARG A 69 10.46 -7.85 0.26
C ARG A 69 10.05 -6.54 0.91
N PHE A 70 10.99 -5.60 1.07
CA PHE A 70 10.72 -4.28 1.65
C PHE A 70 9.83 -3.40 0.77
N VAL A 71 10.05 -3.39 -0.54
CA VAL A 71 9.24 -2.66 -1.52
C VAL A 71 7.82 -3.22 -1.50
N LYS A 72 7.64 -4.55 -1.57
CA LYS A 72 6.31 -5.14 -1.45
C LYS A 72 5.64 -4.84 -0.13
N GLN A 73 6.36 -4.86 1.00
CA GLN A 73 5.79 -4.58 2.33
C GLN A 73 5.48 -3.10 2.56
N LYS A 74 6.24 -2.17 1.98
CA LYS A 74 5.99 -0.72 2.09
C LYS A 74 4.97 -0.20 1.07
N LEU A 75 4.90 -0.81 -0.12
CA LEU A 75 3.87 -0.50 -1.14
C LEU A 75 2.59 -1.31 -0.96
N SER A 76 2.61 -2.41 -0.20
CA SER A 76 1.44 -2.80 0.59
C SER A 76 1.28 -1.78 1.72
N ILE A 77 0.99 -0.53 1.35
CA ILE A 77 0.09 0.28 2.15
C ILE A 77 -1.13 -0.61 2.25
N ASP A 78 -1.32 -1.12 3.46
CA ASP A 78 -2.55 -1.68 3.95
C ASP A 78 -3.72 -0.86 3.40
N THR A 79 -4.24 -1.28 2.24
CA THR A 79 -5.26 -0.53 1.52
C THR A 79 -6.64 -0.87 2.11
N LYS A 80 -6.73 -1.44 3.33
CA LYS A 80 -8.04 -1.77 3.89
C LYS A 80 -8.19 -1.80 5.41
N GLU A 81 -7.25 -1.35 6.22
CA GLU A 81 -7.49 -1.15 7.67
C GLU A 81 -7.96 0.27 8.08
N THR A 82 -8.29 1.19 7.17
CA THR A 82 -8.45 2.59 7.59
C THR A 82 -9.83 3.05 8.07
N ASN A 83 -10.92 2.28 7.89
CA ASN A 83 -12.24 2.71 8.41
C ASN A 83 -13.11 1.60 9.02
N VAL A 84 -13.07 0.38 8.49
CA VAL A 84 -13.94 -0.72 8.94
C VAL A 84 -13.50 -1.31 10.28
N GLU A 85 -12.20 -1.48 10.48
CA GLU A 85 -11.63 -2.07 11.71
C GLU A 85 -11.86 -1.17 12.93
N ARG A 86 -11.87 0.17 12.73
CA ARG A 86 -12.14 1.16 13.78
C ARG A 86 -13.54 1.05 14.38
N LEU A 87 -14.50 0.52 13.61
CA LEU A 87 -15.90 0.41 14.02
C LEU A 87 -16.15 -0.83 14.89
N PHE A 88 -15.34 -1.88 14.75
CA PHE A 88 -15.56 -3.16 15.42
C PHE A 88 -15.45 -3.02 16.95
N ARG A 89 -16.47 -3.52 17.68
CA ARG A 89 -16.60 -3.46 19.16
C ARG A 89 -16.73 -2.06 19.77
N LYS A 90 -16.93 -1.01 18.96
CA LYS A 90 -17.24 0.31 19.50
C LYS A 90 -18.74 0.50 19.71
N LYS A 91 -19.07 1.43 20.59
CA LYS A 91 -20.45 1.83 20.94
C LYS A 91 -20.94 2.91 19.98
N ALA A 92 -22.16 2.77 19.49
CA ALA A 92 -22.87 3.76 18.71
C ALA A 92 -24.27 3.99 19.30
N VAL A 93 -24.86 5.16 19.06
CA VAL A 93 -26.19 5.50 19.57
C VAL A 93 -27.21 5.38 18.45
N VAL A 94 -28.30 4.65 18.66
CA VAL A 94 -29.37 4.54 17.67
C VAL A 94 -30.06 5.89 17.48
N VAL A 95 -30.08 6.40 16.26
CA VAL A 95 -30.81 7.64 15.91
C VAL A 95 -32.14 7.34 15.22
N LYS A 96 -32.23 6.20 14.53
CA LYS A 96 -33.46 5.72 13.91
C LYS A 96 -33.67 4.26 14.26
N LYS A 97 -34.89 3.95 14.70
CA LYS A 97 -35.33 2.61 15.12
C LYS A 97 -34.85 1.54 14.13
N ILE A 98 -34.29 0.46 14.67
CA ILE A 98 -33.85 -0.72 13.92
C ILE A 98 -34.84 -1.83 14.23
N GLU A 99 -35.34 -2.53 13.21
CA GLU A 99 -36.20 -3.71 13.39
C GLU A 99 -35.65 -4.87 12.57
N PRO A 100 -35.98 -6.13 12.91
CA PRO A 100 -35.66 -7.27 12.08
C PRO A 100 -36.21 -7.05 10.67
N ASN A 101 -35.35 -7.06 9.65
CA ASN A 101 -35.62 -6.74 8.24
C ASN A 101 -35.87 -5.26 7.88
N HIS A 102 -35.87 -4.34 8.84
CA HIS A 102 -35.92 -2.90 8.56
C HIS A 102 -34.66 -2.18 9.09
N PRO A 103 -33.72 -1.82 8.20
CA PRO A 103 -32.50 -1.12 8.60
C PRO A 103 -32.82 0.26 9.18
N GLY A 104 -32.25 0.53 10.34
CA GLY A 104 -32.28 1.82 10.99
C GLY A 104 -30.98 2.59 10.77
N GLN A 105 -30.69 3.51 11.69
CA GLN A 105 -29.49 4.33 11.65
C GLN A 105 -28.90 4.50 13.04
N VAL A 106 -27.57 4.48 13.13
CA VAL A 106 -26.82 4.75 14.35
C VAL A 106 -25.85 5.91 14.13
N LYS A 107 -25.55 6.65 15.20
CA LYS A 107 -24.55 7.70 15.23
C LYS A 107 -23.30 7.18 15.92
N PHE A 108 -22.18 7.22 15.21
CA PHE A 108 -20.88 6.81 15.68
C PHE A 108 -19.86 7.93 15.39
N GLU A 109 -19.13 8.39 16.41
CA GLU A 109 -18.13 9.48 16.30
C GLU A 109 -18.64 10.76 15.59
N GLY A 110 -19.95 11.01 15.60
CA GLY A 110 -20.57 12.18 14.96
C GLY A 110 -21.21 11.90 13.59
N GLU A 111 -20.87 10.77 12.97
CA GLU A 111 -21.39 10.34 11.66
C GLU A 111 -22.61 9.41 11.81
N VAL A 112 -23.56 9.52 10.88
CA VAL A 112 -24.76 8.67 10.85
C VAL A 112 -24.55 7.54 9.85
N TRP A 113 -24.60 6.32 10.35
CA TRP A 113 -24.41 5.09 9.59
C TRP A 113 -25.70 4.27 9.52
N ARG A 114 -25.89 3.55 8.42
CA ARG A 114 -26.99 2.59 8.28
C ARG A 114 -26.70 1.38 9.16
N ALA A 115 -27.68 0.89 9.90
CA ALA A 115 -27.51 -0.22 10.82
C ALA A 115 -28.62 -1.28 10.71
N GLU A 116 -28.22 -2.54 10.83
CA GLU A 116 -29.09 -3.71 10.80
C GLU A 116 -28.87 -4.54 12.08
N SER A 117 -29.96 -5.06 12.63
CA SER A 117 -29.95 -5.93 13.80
C SER A 117 -31.00 -7.02 13.66
N ASN A 118 -30.77 -8.15 14.32
CA ASN A 118 -31.77 -9.22 14.47
C ASN A 118 -32.78 -8.91 15.58
N LYS A 119 -32.59 -7.81 16.32
CA LYS A 119 -33.48 -7.37 17.40
C LYS A 119 -34.07 -6.02 17.05
N THR A 120 -35.23 -5.72 17.64
CA THR A 120 -35.79 -4.38 17.61
C THR A 120 -35.06 -3.51 18.62
N ILE A 121 -34.46 -2.42 18.14
CA ILE A 121 -33.71 -1.46 18.96
C ILE A 121 -34.33 -0.08 18.77
N VAL A 122 -34.66 0.58 19.88
CA VAL A 122 -35.30 1.89 19.86
C VAL A 122 -34.26 3.01 19.76
N PRO A 123 -34.64 4.21 19.26
CA PRO A 123 -33.77 5.37 19.28
C PRO A 123 -33.25 5.68 20.70
N GLU A 124 -32.08 6.32 20.77
CA GLU A 124 -31.35 6.71 21.98
C GLU A 124 -30.70 5.56 22.77
N GLN A 125 -30.80 4.30 22.29
CA GLN A 125 -30.07 3.19 22.88
C GLN A 125 -28.62 3.10 22.38
N GLU A 126 -27.70 2.75 23.28
CA GLU A 126 -26.33 2.37 22.91
C GLU A 126 -26.31 0.93 22.38
N VAL A 127 -25.69 0.73 21.23
CA VAL A 127 -25.50 -0.58 20.60
C VAL A 127 -24.02 -0.82 20.30
N THR A 128 -23.64 -2.09 20.26
CA THR A 128 -22.27 -2.47 19.91
C THR A 128 -22.20 -2.88 18.45
N ILE A 129 -21.23 -2.34 17.72
CA ILE A 129 -20.99 -2.71 16.32
C ILE A 129 -20.26 -4.05 16.27
N GLU A 130 -20.94 -5.07 15.74
CA GLU A 130 -20.41 -6.43 15.60
C GLU A 130 -19.67 -6.64 14.29
N SER A 131 -20.07 -5.99 13.20
CA SER A 131 -19.36 -6.08 11.92
C SER A 131 -19.80 -4.97 10.96
N VAL A 132 -19.00 -4.76 9.91
CA VAL A 132 -19.32 -3.82 8.83
C VAL A 132 -19.49 -4.60 7.54
N SER A 133 -20.62 -4.41 6.85
CA SER A 133 -20.90 -4.96 5.53
C SER A 133 -21.10 -3.81 4.55
N GLY A 134 -20.00 -3.42 3.89
CA GLY A 134 -20.00 -2.27 2.98
C GLY A 134 -20.26 -0.95 3.73
N VAL A 135 -21.43 -0.36 3.51
CA VAL A 135 -21.89 0.89 4.17
C VAL A 135 -22.89 0.64 5.30
N THR A 136 -23.16 -0.63 5.62
CA THR A 136 -24.11 -1.04 6.65
C THR A 136 -23.38 -1.66 7.84
N LEU A 137 -23.71 -1.22 9.05
CA LEU A 137 -23.21 -1.77 10.30
C LEU A 137 -24.16 -2.87 10.80
N LYS A 138 -23.63 -4.00 11.23
CA LYS A 138 -24.39 -4.97 12.03
C LYS A 138 -24.21 -4.65 13.50
N VAL A 139 -25.32 -4.49 14.21
CA VAL A 139 -25.34 -4.06 15.61
C VAL A 139 -26.21 -4.97 16.46
N ASN A 140 -25.87 -5.08 17.74
CA ASN A 140 -26.58 -5.89 18.74
C ASN A 140 -26.73 -5.12 20.05
#